data_AF-A0A6M3X5T2-F1
#
_entry.id   AF-A0A6M3X5T2-F1
#
_cell.length_a   1.000
_cell.length_b   1.000
_cell.length_c   1.000
_cell.angle_alpha   90.00
_cell.angle_beta   90.00
_cell.angle_gamma   90.00
#
_symmetry.space_group_name_H-M   'P 1'
#
loop_
_entity.id
_entity.type
_entity.pdbx_description
1 polymer ?
#
loop_
_entity_poly.entity_id
_entity_poly.type
_entity_poly.pdbx_seq_one_letter_code
_entity_poly.pdbx_strand_id
1 'polypeptide(L)'
;MNPNNYASLEASQRLLSSGIVLKTEVRWYRYKGIWSEHSYPYKTIEEISIPRPSMAEAWRELPDSIDGTFEDQMADTYELMIGKTGGIAYAGYFAHEQFENTNPTDALIDLLIHIRKEAT
;
A
#
# COMPACT_ATOMS: atom_id res chain seq x y z
N MET A 1 -18.38 -2.43 -1.85
CA MET A 1 -17.00 -2.64 -1.36
C MET A 1 -16.57 -1.36 -0.66
N ASN A 2 -15.92 -1.42 0.51
CA ASN A 2 -15.45 -0.20 1.18
C ASN A 2 -14.24 0.35 0.39
N PRO A 3 -14.31 1.55 -0.22
CA PRO A 3 -13.22 2.08 -1.04
C PRO A 3 -11.92 2.29 -0.24
N ASN A 4 -12.01 2.47 1.08
CA ASN A 4 -10.84 2.63 1.96
C ASN A 4 -10.08 1.32 2.19
N ASN A 5 -10.64 0.17 1.79
CA ASN A 5 -9.96 -1.12 1.87
C ASN A 5 -9.09 -1.41 0.64
N TYR A 6 -9.03 -0.48 -0.32
CA TYR A 6 -8.27 -0.62 -1.55
C TYR A 6 -7.48 0.64 -1.84
N ALA A 7 -6.36 0.48 -2.55
CA ALA A 7 -5.53 1.58 -2.97
C ALA A 7 -6.30 2.50 -3.93
N SER A 8 -6.07 3.80 -3.80
CA SER A 8 -6.45 4.79 -4.82
C SER A 8 -5.72 4.52 -6.14
N LEU A 9 -6.17 5.20 -7.20
CA LEU A 9 -5.48 5.16 -8.48
C LEU A 9 -4.09 5.78 -8.34
N GLU A 10 -3.95 6.91 -7.63
CA GLU A 10 -2.65 7.57 -7.46
C GLU A 10 -1.68 6.66 -6.68
N ALA A 11 -2.11 6.03 -5.59
CA ALA A 11 -1.26 5.10 -4.83
C ALA A 11 -0.85 3.89 -5.68
N SER A 12 -1.78 3.34 -6.47
CA SER A 12 -1.49 2.21 -7.37
C SER A 12 -0.47 2.58 -8.46
N GLN A 13 -0.54 3.81 -8.98
CA GLN A 13 0.44 4.34 -9.94
C GLN A 13 1.81 4.56 -9.30
N ARG A 14 1.88 5.07 -8.06
CA ARG A 14 3.14 5.20 -7.31
C ARG A 14 3.80 3.83 -7.09
N LEU A 15 3.01 2.83 -6.68
CA LEU A 15 3.48 1.46 -6.47
C LEU A 15 4.08 0.89 -7.76
N LEU A 16 3.36 0.99 -8.89
CA LEU A 16 3.87 0.53 -10.19
C LEU A 16 5.14 1.29 -10.62
N SER A 17 5.18 2.60 -10.42
CA SER A 17 6.33 3.45 -10.78
C SER A 17 7.57 3.15 -9.92
N SER A 18 7.39 2.59 -8.73
CA SER A 18 8.48 2.07 -7.89
C SER A 18 8.97 0.67 -8.27
N GLY A 19 8.40 0.07 -9.32
CA GLY A 19 8.75 -1.28 -9.78
C GLY A 19 8.10 -2.41 -8.98
N ILE A 20 7.20 -2.10 -8.05
CA ILE A 20 6.48 -3.08 -7.23
C ILE A 20 5.16 -3.45 -7.92
N VAL A 21 4.94 -4.73 -8.17
CA VAL A 21 3.71 -5.24 -8.79
C VAL A 21 3.12 -6.34 -7.90
N LEU A 22 2.02 -6.02 -7.21
CA LEU A 22 1.33 -6.97 -6.36
C LEU A 22 0.35 -7.85 -7.15
N LYS A 23 0.18 -9.10 -6.72
CA LYS A 23 -0.90 -9.96 -7.19
C LYS A 23 -2.19 -9.54 -6.49
N THR A 24 -3.13 -9.01 -7.27
CA THR A 24 -4.37 -8.43 -6.74
C THR A 24 -5.63 -9.04 -7.32
N GLU A 25 -6.69 -9.12 -6.52
CA GLU A 25 -8.03 -9.52 -6.96
C GLU A 25 -8.81 -8.41 -7.67
N VAL A 26 -8.39 -7.15 -7.49
CA VAL A 26 -8.98 -5.98 -8.15
C VAL A 26 -7.89 -5.22 -8.90
N ARG A 27 -8.25 -4.62 -10.04
CA ARG A 27 -7.34 -3.79 -10.83
C ARG A 27 -8.03 -2.50 -11.25
N TRP A 28 -7.23 -1.47 -11.47
CA TRP A 28 -7.64 -0.31 -12.24
C TRP A 28 -7.50 -0.62 -13.72
N TYR A 29 -8.52 -0.29 -14.50
CA TYR A 29 -8.55 -0.43 -15.96
C TYR A 29 -8.74 0.93 -16.59
N ARG A 30 -8.03 1.17 -17.70
CA ARG A 30 -8.17 2.40 -18.47
C ARG A 30 -8.79 2.08 -19.83
N TYR A 31 -9.99 2.58 -20.06
CA TYR A 31 -10.69 2.49 -21.34
C TYR A 31 -11.04 3.89 -21.85
N LYS A 32 -10.66 4.19 -23.10
CA LYS A 32 -10.88 5.51 -23.73
C LYS A 32 -10.47 6.69 -22.84
N GLY A 33 -9.37 6.53 -22.11
CA GLY A 33 -8.80 7.55 -21.23
C GLY A 33 -9.37 7.60 -19.81
N ILE A 34 -10.48 6.92 -19.54
CA ILE A 34 -11.18 6.91 -18.24
C ILE A 34 -10.71 5.70 -17.42
N TRP A 35 -10.48 5.92 -16.13
CA TRP A 35 -10.12 4.86 -15.18
C TRP A 35 -11.34 4.32 -14.44
N SER A 36 -11.45 3.00 -14.34
CA SER A 36 -12.48 2.29 -13.56
C SER A 36 -11.88 1.08 -12.83
N GLU A 37 -12.55 0.62 -11.77
CA GLU A 37 -12.16 -0.56 -11.02
C GLU A 37 -12.94 -1.80 -11.48
N HIS A 38 -12.24 -2.93 -11.67
CA HIS A 38 -12.88 -4.22 -11.95
C HIS A 38 -12.14 -5.36 -11.23
N SER A 39 -12.89 -6.40 -10.84
CA SER A 39 -12.31 -7.65 -10.33
C SER A 39 -11.52 -8.38 -11.41
N TYR A 40 -10.41 -9.01 -11.04
CA TYR A 40 -9.55 -9.79 -11.92
C TYR A 40 -9.96 -11.27 -11.92
N PRO A 41 -9.92 -11.97 -13.07
CA PRO A 41 -9.61 -11.47 -14.40
C PRO A 41 -10.80 -10.79 -15.06
N TYR A 42 -10.67 -9.51 -15.40
CA TYR A 42 -11.57 -8.83 -16.33
C TYR A 42 -10.91 -8.86 -17.71
N LYS A 43 -11.60 -9.44 -18.70
CA LYS A 43 -11.07 -9.61 -20.06
C LYS A 43 -11.71 -8.59 -21.01
N THR A 44 -10.93 -7.60 -21.39
CA THR A 44 -11.19 -6.64 -22.46
C THR A 44 -9.93 -6.54 -23.31
N ILE A 45 -10.10 -6.48 -24.62
CA ILE A 45 -9.05 -6.82 -25.60
C ILE A 45 -8.00 -5.69 -25.74
N GLU A 46 -8.27 -4.49 -25.20
CA GLU A 46 -7.49 -3.27 -25.48
C GLU A 46 -7.16 -2.40 -24.24
N GLU A 47 -7.25 -2.95 -23.02
CA GLU A 47 -7.16 -2.13 -21.80
C GLU A 47 -5.79 -2.21 -21.10
N ILE A 48 -5.23 -1.04 -20.78
CA ILE A 48 -4.13 -0.93 -19.81
C ILE A 48 -4.74 -1.21 -18.43
N SER A 49 -4.14 -2.13 -17.67
CA SER A 49 -4.55 -2.40 -16.30
C SER A 49 -3.39 -2.38 -15.32
N ILE A 50 -3.60 -1.77 -14.16
CA ILE A 50 -2.64 -1.76 -13.06
C ILE A 50 -3.25 -2.40 -11.81
N PRO A 51 -2.47 -3.06 -10.95
CA PRO A 51 -2.98 -3.63 -9.71
C PRO A 51 -3.70 -2.56 -8.88
N ARG A 52 -4.79 -2.94 -8.22
CA ARG A 52 -5.44 -2.15 -7.18
C ARG A 52 -5.43 -2.97 -5.89
N PRO A 53 -4.34 -2.93 -5.13
CA PRO A 53 -4.20 -3.75 -3.94
C PRO A 53 -5.27 -3.43 -2.91
N SER A 54 -5.79 -4.47 -2.27
CA SER A 54 -6.50 -4.33 -1.02
C SER A 54 -5.53 -4.08 0.14
N MET A 55 -6.07 -3.60 1.26
CA MET A 55 -5.33 -3.46 2.52
C MET A 55 -4.64 -4.77 2.92
N ALA A 56 -5.33 -5.90 2.80
CA ALA A 56 -4.78 -7.22 3.14
C ALA A 56 -3.65 -7.65 2.18
N GLU A 57 -3.79 -7.35 0.89
CA GLU A 57 -2.76 -7.63 -0.10
C GLU A 57 -1.52 -6.77 0.11
N ALA A 58 -1.67 -5.49 0.47
CA ALA A 58 -0.54 -4.63 0.82
C ALA A 58 0.13 -5.06 2.13
N TRP A 59 -0.67 -5.36 3.16
CA TRP A 59 -0.18 -5.80 4.48
C TRP A 59 0.68 -7.07 4.38
N ARG A 60 0.26 -8.06 3.60
CA ARG A 60 0.98 -9.34 3.44
C ARG A 60 2.40 -9.18 2.90
N GLU A 61 2.69 -8.09 2.21
CA GLU A 61 3.98 -7.85 1.56
C GLU A 61 4.96 -7.08 2.44
N LEU A 62 4.48 -6.57 3.58
CA LEU A 62 5.27 -5.89 4.60
C LEU A 62 5.78 -6.91 5.64
N PRO A 63 7.01 -6.75 6.14
CA PRO A 63 7.47 -7.46 7.33
C PRO A 63 6.54 -7.21 8.51
N ASP A 64 6.26 -8.24 9.32
CA ASP A 64 5.48 -8.08 10.55
C ASP A 64 6.22 -7.22 11.59
N SER A 65 7.55 -7.23 11.55
CA SER A 65 8.42 -6.38 12.36
C SER A 65 9.71 -6.01 11.62
N ILE A 66 10.37 -4.96 12.10
CA ILE A 66 11.72 -4.56 11.70
C ILE A 66 12.61 -4.42 12.94
N ASP A 67 13.91 -4.66 12.79
CA ASP A 67 14.87 -4.50 13.88
C ASP A 67 15.09 -3.02 14.19
N GLY A 68 15.18 -2.66 15.47
CA GLY A 68 15.48 -1.31 15.90
C GLY A 68 16.99 -1.07 15.98
N THR A 69 17.48 0.05 15.42
CA THR A 69 18.89 0.45 15.55
C THR A 69 19.09 1.75 16.32
N PHE A 70 18.03 2.33 16.91
CA PHE A 70 18.18 3.60 17.63
C PHE A 70 18.76 3.37 19.03
N GLU A 71 19.87 4.07 19.30
CA GLU A 71 20.73 3.94 20.48
C GLU A 71 20.02 4.16 21.84
N ASP A 72 18.76 4.60 21.88
CA ASP A 72 18.16 5.18 23.09
C ASP A 72 16.79 4.60 23.55
N GLN A 73 16.24 3.52 22.99
CA GLN A 73 14.98 2.93 23.52
C GLN A 73 14.86 1.39 23.54
N MET A 74 14.12 0.93 24.56
CA MET A 74 13.89 -0.43 25.12
C MET A 74 13.35 -1.54 24.18
N ALA A 75 13.20 -1.32 22.89
CA ALA A 75 12.57 -2.30 21.98
C ALA A 75 13.55 -2.74 20.89
N ASP A 76 13.95 -4.01 20.93
CA ASP A 76 14.82 -4.61 19.92
C ASP A 76 14.13 -4.76 18.55
N THR A 77 12.79 -4.68 18.52
CA THR A 77 11.96 -4.83 17.32
C THR A 77 10.76 -3.88 17.34
N TYR A 78 10.46 -3.28 16.19
CA TYR A 78 9.24 -2.48 15.98
C TYR A 78 8.21 -3.27 15.19
N GLU A 79 6.97 -3.32 15.67
CA GLU A 79 5.86 -4.06 15.04
C GLU A 79 5.10 -3.20 14.03
N LEU A 80 4.64 -3.82 12.94
CA LEU A 80 3.79 -3.18 11.94
C LEU A 80 2.45 -2.78 12.55
N MET A 81 2.07 -1.51 12.37
CA MET A 81 0.83 -0.95 12.90
C MET A 81 0.07 -0.16 11.85
N ILE A 82 -1.25 -0.18 11.99
CA ILE A 82 -2.16 0.75 11.32
C ILE A 82 -3.10 1.37 12.33
N GLY A 83 -3.23 2.69 12.27
CA GLY A 83 -4.03 3.47 13.20
C GLY A 83 -4.86 4.53 12.49
N LYS A 84 -5.80 5.13 13.22
CA LYS A 84 -6.55 6.29 12.73
C LYS A 84 -6.80 7.29 13.85
N THR A 85 -6.41 8.53 13.63
CA THR A 85 -6.61 9.64 14.58
C THR A 85 -7.01 10.90 13.82
N GLY A 86 -8.05 11.60 14.28
CA GLY A 86 -8.50 12.84 13.64
C GLY A 86 -8.95 12.71 12.18
N GLY A 87 -9.28 11.49 11.71
CA GLY A 87 -9.65 11.25 10.31
C GLY A 87 -8.48 10.84 9.41
N ILE A 88 -7.24 10.94 9.90
CA ILE A 88 -6.02 10.55 9.20
C ILE A 88 -5.68 9.11 9.60
N ALA A 89 -5.42 8.26 8.62
CA ALA A 89 -4.87 6.93 8.82
C ALA A 89 -3.34 6.97 8.78
N TYR A 90 -2.73 6.14 9.62
CA TYR A 90 -1.29 6.04 9.79
C TYR A 90 -0.90 4.59 9.57
N ALA A 91 0.12 4.34 8.75
CA ALA A 91 0.73 3.01 8.61
C ALA A 91 2.24 3.13 8.82
N GLY A 92 2.82 2.26 9.64
CA GLY A 92 4.25 2.32 9.95
C GLY A 92 4.63 1.25 10.95
N TYR A 93 5.87 1.31 11.43
CA TYR A 93 6.31 0.49 12.56
C TYR A 93 6.26 1.35 13.84
N PHE A 94 5.76 0.79 14.94
CA PHE A 94 5.58 1.56 16.18
C PHE A 94 6.88 2.23 16.62
N ALA A 95 6.83 3.53 16.95
CA ALA A 95 8.01 4.35 17.28
C ALA A 95 9.09 4.49 16.17
N HIS A 96 8.81 4.02 14.95
CA HIS A 96 9.58 4.27 13.73
C HIS A 96 8.80 5.21 12.78
N GLU A 97 9.31 5.41 11.57
CA GLU A 97 8.66 6.15 10.47
C GLU A 97 7.21 5.68 10.22
N GLN A 98 6.31 6.67 10.08
CA GLN A 98 4.89 6.48 9.84
C GLN A 98 4.46 7.28 8.62
N PHE A 99 3.61 6.68 7.80
CA PHE A 99 3.05 7.26 6.59
C PHE A 99 1.59 7.63 6.83
N GLU A 100 1.27 8.90 6.56
CA GLU A 100 -0.06 9.46 6.79
C GLU A 100 -0.87 9.52 5.50
N ASN A 101 -2.13 9.09 5.55
CA ASN A 101 -3.06 9.25 4.45
C ASN A 101 -4.51 9.23 4.93
N THR A 102 -5.45 9.82 4.20
CA THR A 102 -6.89 9.70 4.52
C THR A 102 -7.45 8.31 4.17
N ASN A 103 -6.81 7.60 3.23
CA ASN A 103 -7.05 6.19 2.91
C ASN A 103 -5.98 5.30 3.59
N PRO A 104 -6.36 4.39 4.51
CA PRO A 104 -5.42 3.50 5.20
C PRO A 104 -4.64 2.59 4.24
N THR A 105 -5.24 2.18 3.12
CA THR A 105 -4.53 1.35 2.14
C THR A 105 -3.44 2.14 1.43
N ASP A 106 -3.67 3.43 1.14
CA ASP A 106 -2.66 4.28 0.52
C ASP A 106 -1.47 4.51 1.46
N ALA A 107 -1.72 4.68 2.76
CA ALA A 107 -0.65 4.76 3.76
C ALA A 107 0.22 3.49 3.78
N LEU A 108 -0.38 2.30 3.71
CA LEU A 108 0.36 1.04 3.61
C LEU A 108 1.16 0.93 2.31
N ILE A 109 0.62 1.43 1.19
CA ILE A 109 1.34 1.45 -0.09
C ILE A 109 2.57 2.34 0.00
N ASP A 110 2.45 3.53 0.59
CA ASP A 110 3.57 4.44 0.74
C ASP A 110 4.65 3.83 1.67
N LEU A 111 4.26 3.16 2.76
CA LEU A 111 5.17 2.38 3.62
C LEU A 111 5.87 1.24 2.85
N LEU A 112 5.13 0.46 2.06
CA LEU A 112 5.69 -0.65 1.28
C LEU A 112 6.73 -0.16 0.27
N ILE A 113 6.45 0.96 -0.41
CA ILE A 113 7.39 1.58 -1.35
C ILE A 113 8.67 2.00 -0.62
N HIS A 114 8.54 2.60 0.56
CA HIS A 114 9.68 3.03 1.38
C HIS A 114 10.56 1.84 1.79
N ILE A 115 9.99 0.82 2.44
CA ILE A 115 10.74 -0.36 2.90
C ILE A 115 11.47 -1.07 1.76
N ARG A 116 10.83 -1.20 0.59
CA ARG A 116 11.46 -1.84 -0.58
C ARG A 116 12.60 -1.04 -1.19
N LYS A 117 12.55 0.30 -1.11
CA LYS A 117 13.66 1.16 -1.56
C LYS A 117 14.87 1.06 -0.64
N GLU A 118 14.67 0.97 0.66
CA GLU A 118 15.77 0.82 1.62
C GLU A 118 16.45 -0.55 1.56
N ALA A 119 15.73 -1.58 1.10
CA ALA A 119 16.28 -2.93 0.91
C ALA A 119 17.17 -3.09 -0.36
N THR A 120 17.33 -2.04 -1.19
CA THR A 120 18.07 -2.07 -2.46
C THR A 120 19.38 -1.31 -2.37
#